data_AF-A0A957QAN1-F1
#
_entry.id   AF-A0A957QAN1-F1
#
_cell.length_a   1.000
_cell.length_b   1.000
_cell.length_c   1.000
_cell.angle_alpha   90.00
_cell.angle_beta   90.00
_cell.angle_gamma   90.00
#
_symmetry.space_group_name_H-M   'P 1'
#
loop_
_entity.id
_entity.type
_entity.pdbx_description
1 polymer ?
#
loop_
_entity_poly.entity_id
_entity_poly.type
_entity_poly.pdbx_seq_one_letter_code
_entity_poly.pdbx_strand_id
1 'polypeptide(L)' 'GDLIADPYYIPIDPTAPFDTYSLLIGMYPTDPNGQGGNLTFYNSEGQPLGEALSIDEVYVEPTTDEQTAQQTE' A
#
# COMPACT_ATOMS: atom_id res chain seq x y z
N GLY A 1 4.29 19.34 -16.34
CA GLY A 1 3.81 17.95 -16.25
C GLY A 1 2.41 18.02 -15.72
N ASP A 2 1.51 17.26 -16.33
CA ASP A 2 0.10 17.25 -15.92
C ASP A 2 -0.08 16.22 -14.81
N LEU A 3 -0.87 16.57 -13.78
CA LEU A 3 -1.25 15.63 -12.74
C LEU A 3 -2.35 14.72 -13.30
N ILE A 4 -2.09 13.41 -13.33
CA ILE A 4 -3.11 12.39 -13.57
C ILE A 4 -3.48 11.83 -12.19
N ALA A 5 -4.74 12.02 -11.78
CA ALA A 5 -5.28 11.49 -10.53
C ALA A 5 -6.37 10.47 -10.86
N ASP A 6 -5.97 9.21 -11.01
CA ASP A 6 -6.89 8.10 -11.22
C ASP A 6 -7.19 7.41 -9.88
N PRO A 7 -8.46 7.11 -9.56
CA PRO A 7 -8.80 6.35 -8.37
C PRO A 7 -8.40 4.88 -8.55
N TYR A 8 -7.69 4.33 -7.58
CA TYR A 8 -7.35 2.90 -7.50
C TYR A 8 -8.01 2.26 -6.29
N TYR A 9 -8.51 1.04 -6.47
CA TYR A 9 -9.06 0.21 -5.40
C TYR A 9 -8.06 -0.89 -5.09
N ILE A 10 -7.53 -0.89 -3.87
CA ILE A 10 -6.64 -1.93 -3.37
C ILE A 10 -7.47 -2.83 -2.45
N PRO A 11 -7.75 -4.09 -2.83
CA PRO A 11 -8.47 -5.00 -1.95
C PRO A 11 -7.59 -5.33 -0.74
N ILE A 12 -8.21 -5.36 0.44
CA ILE A 12 -7.57 -5.80 1.69
C ILE A 12 -7.82 -7.30 1.83
N ASP A 13 -6.80 -8.05 2.24
CA ASP A 13 -6.94 -9.48 2.56
C ASP A 13 -7.96 -9.63 3.70
N PRO A 14 -9.02 -10.45 3.54
CA PRO A 14 -10.04 -10.62 4.59
C PRO A 14 -9.51 -11.24 5.89
N THR A 15 -8.31 -11.83 5.85
CA THR A 15 -7.63 -12.40 7.02
C THR A 15 -6.57 -11.46 7.60
N ALA A 16 -6.39 -10.26 7.02
CA ALA A 16 -5.50 -9.25 7.56
C ALA A 16 -5.91 -8.89 8.99
N PRO A 17 -4.95 -8.88 9.94
CA PRO A 17 -5.20 -8.35 11.27
C PRO A 17 -5.78 -6.93 11.27
N PHE A 18 -6.57 -6.61 12.28
CA PHE A 18 -6.99 -5.23 12.53
C PHE A 18 -5.80 -4.44 13.08
N ASP A 19 -5.23 -3.57 12.25
CA ASP A 19 -4.08 -2.76 12.61
C ASP A 19 -3.92 -1.57 11.64
N THR A 20 -2.90 -0.77 11.89
CA THR A 20 -2.43 0.29 10.99
C THR A 20 -1.35 -0.26 10.06
N TYR A 21 -1.58 -0.13 8.76
CA TYR A 21 -0.66 -0.57 7.72
C TYR A 21 -0.07 0.65 7.01
N SER A 22 1.20 0.58 6.62
CA SER A 22 1.81 1.60 5.77
C SER A 22 1.57 1.28 4.30
N LEU A 23 1.02 2.23 3.55
CA LEU A 23 0.93 2.14 2.10
C LEU A 23 2.26 2.57 1.48
N LEU A 24 2.95 1.61 0.85
CA LEU A 24 4.26 1.83 0.24
C LEU A 24 4.16 1.86 -1.29
N ILE A 25 4.93 2.74 -1.93
CA ILE A 25 5.17 2.74 -3.38
C ILE A 25 6.60 2.33 -3.69
N GLY A 26 6.76 1.58 -4.78
CA GLY A 26 8.05 1.16 -5.32
C GLY A 26 8.18 1.53 -6.80
N MET A 27 9.41 1.63 -7.29
CA MET A 27 9.70 1.77 -8.72
C MET A 27 10.31 0.47 -9.23
N TYR A 28 9.87 0.02 -10.40
CA TYR A 28 10.45 -1.13 -11.09
C TYR A 28 11.00 -0.69 -12.43
N PRO A 29 12.12 -1.25 -12.89
CA PRO A 29 12.55 -1.03 -14.26
C PRO A 29 11.49 -1.61 -15.20
N THR A 30 11.17 -0.88 -16.27
CA THR A 30 10.39 -1.39 -17.40
C THR A 30 11.22 -2.41 -18.19
N ASP A 31 11.53 -3.55 -17.57
CA ASP A 31 11.98 -4.74 -18.27
C ASP A 31 10.74 -5.52 -18.73
N PRO A 32 10.55 -5.77 -20.03
CA PRO A 32 9.43 -6.58 -20.53
C PRO A 32 9.36 -7.99 -19.95
N ASN A 33 10.43 -8.50 -19.32
CA ASN A 33 10.44 -9.79 -18.65
C ASN A 33 10.21 -9.69 -17.13
N GLY A 34 10.07 -8.48 -16.58
CA GLY A 34 9.85 -8.25 -15.14
C GLY A 34 10.98 -8.76 -14.24
N GLN A 35 12.20 -8.94 -14.76
CA GLN A 35 13.31 -9.55 -14.01
C GLN A 35 14.15 -8.53 -13.22
N GLY A 36 13.67 -7.29 -13.08
CA GLY A 36 14.33 -6.27 -12.28
C GLY A 36 13.76 -6.18 -10.88
N GLY A 37 14.64 -6.10 -9.88
CA GLY A 37 14.28 -5.70 -8.51
C GLY A 37 13.85 -4.24 -8.42
N ASN A 38 13.47 -3.82 -7.22
CA ASN A 38 13.06 -2.44 -6.96
C ASN A 38 14.21 -1.46 -7.24
N LEU A 39 13.87 -0.28 -7.74
CA LEU A 39 14.80 0.83 -7.90
C LEU A 39 14.89 1.65 -6.61
N THR A 40 16.10 2.10 -6.29
CA THR A 40 16.33 3.01 -5.16
C THR A 40 15.80 4.42 -5.46
N PHE A 41 15.04 4.99 -4.53
CA PHE A 41 14.66 6.39 -4.50
C PHE A 41 15.81 7.24 -3.97
N TYR A 42 15.97 8.45 -4.53
CA TYR A 42 16.96 9.42 -4.07
C TYR A 42 16.28 10.76 -3.79
N ASN A 43 16.74 11.47 -2.77
CA ASN A 43 16.31 12.86 -2.55
C ASN A 43 16.98 13.83 -3.54
N SER A 44 16.62 15.11 -3.46
CA SER A 44 17.18 16.17 -4.32
C SER A 44 18.69 16.38 -4.18
N GLU A 45 19.29 15.89 -3.10
CA GLU A 45 20.74 15.95 -2.84
C GLU A 45 21.47 14.70 -3.35
N GLY A 46 20.74 13.73 -3.92
CA GLY A 46 21.28 12.46 -4.40
C GLY A 46 21.53 11.43 -3.29
N GLN A 47 20.96 11.62 -2.09
CA GLN A 47 21.06 10.63 -1.01
C GLN A 47 19.99 9.55 -1.18
N PRO A 48 20.32 8.27 -0.97
CA PRO A 48 19.35 7.19 -1.10
C PRO A 48 18.32 7.22 0.04
N LEU A 49 17.05 7.02 -0.31
CA LEU A 49 15.91 6.94 0.61
C LEU A 49 15.42 5.50 0.80
N GLY A 50 15.96 4.55 0.04
CA GLY A 50 15.55 3.13 0.04
C GLY A 50 14.83 2.74 -1.25
N GLU A 51 14.29 1.52 -1.29
CA GLU A 51 13.63 0.93 -2.47
C GLU A 51 12.10 1.08 -2.46
N ALA A 52 11.55 1.68 -1.41
CA ALA A 52 10.14 1.98 -1.26
C ALA A 52 9.95 3.27 -0.46
N LEU A 53 8.86 3.99 -0.72
CA LEU A 53 8.44 5.17 0.03
C LEU A 53 7.05 4.96 0.64
N SER A 54 6.88 5.29 1.92
CA SER A 54 5.56 5.36 2.53
C SER A 54 4.85 6.63 2.07
N ILE A 55 3.61 6.48 1.61
CA ILE A 55 2.78 7.59 1.13
C ILE A 55 1.54 7.83 1.97
N ASP A 56 1.09 6.83 2.73
CA ASP A 56 -0.08 6.94 3.61
C ASP A 56 -0.10 5.84 4.67
N GLU A 57 -1.00 5.98 5.64
CA GLU A 57 -1.36 4.96 6.61
C GLU A 57 -2.81 4.51 6.38
N VAL A 58 -3.03 3.19 6.34
CA VAL A 58 -4.35 2.58 6.15
C VAL A 58 -4.74 1.88 7.45
N TYR A 59 -5.86 2.29 8.03
CA TYR A 59 -6.40 1.64 9.22
C TYR A 59 -7.42 0.58 8.82
N VAL A 60 -7.18 -0.66 9.27
CA VAL A 60 -8.09 -1.79 9.04
C VAL A 60 -8.90 -2.03 10.31
N GLU A 61 -10.19 -1.75 10.23
CA GLU A 61 -11.15 -1.93 11.31
C GLU A 61 -12.05 -3.16 11.07
N PRO A 62 -12.60 -3.76 12.15
CA PRO A 62 -13.68 -4.73 12.00
C PRO A 62 -14.90 -4.07 11.36
N THR A 63 -15.45 -4.71 10.33
CA THR A 63 -16.73 -4.29 9.76
C THR A 63 -17.86 -4.65 10.72
N THR A 64 -18.73 -3.69 11.04
CA THR A 64 -19.82 -3.82 12.02
C THR A 64 -20.87 -4.91 11.69
N ASP A 65 -20.80 -5.54 10.52
CA ASP A 65 -21.70 -6.61 10.11
C ASP A 65 -21.57 -7.89 10.97
N GLU A 66 -20.44 -8.10 11.66
CA GLU A 66 -20.21 -9.30 12.49
C GLU A 66 -20.66 -9.18 13.95
N GLN A 67 -20.99 -7.98 14.45
CA GLN A 67 -21.39 -7.80 15.86
C GLN A 67 -22.86 -8.15 16.14
N THR A 68 -23.70 -8.32 15.11
CA THR A 68 -25.12 -8.66 15.29
C THR A 68 -25.38 -10.17 15.41
N ALA A 69 -24.38 -11.02 15.18
CA ALA A 69 -24.55 -12.48 15.17
C ALA A 69 -24.29 -13.19 16.52
N GLN A 70 -23.75 -12.49 17.54
CA GLN A 70 -23.34 -13.13 18.81
C GLN A 70 -24.13 -12.66 20.06
N GLN A 71 -25.26 -11.94 19.90
CA GLN A 71 -26.11 -11.55 21.04
C GLN A 71 -27.46 -12.30 21.11
N THR A 72 -27.58 -13.45 20.45
CA THR A 72 -28.74 -14.35 20.59
C THR A 72 -28.29 -15.76 20.93
N GLU A 73 -27.79 -15.96 22.15
CA GLU A 73 -27.88 -17.24 22.88
C GLU A 73 -28.19 -16.99 24.35
#